data_AF-A0A4Y2TW63-F1
#
_entry.id   AF-A0A4Y2TW63-F1
#
_cell.length_a   1.000
_cell.length_b   1.000
_cell.length_c   1.000
_cell.angle_alpha   90.00
_cell.angle_beta   90.00
_cell.angle_gamma   90.00
#
_symmetry.space_group_name_H-M   'P 1'
#
loop_
_entity.id
_entity.type
_entity.pdbx_description
1 polymer ?
#
loop_
_entity_poly.entity_id
_entity_poly.type
_entity_poly.pdbx_seq_one_letter_code
_entity_poly.pdbx_strand_id
1 'polypeptide(L)'
;MPKRLIITFVKNAAINGQYSLNPFNFKHHKLNFLGIYLDGQPVPCKPMELNYESKNYIRAYHSLFSGFNRDKGIYISREEFSKGYAIYSFDLTPDLCDGSHFNLLHQGNLRVEAKFARALEETVSVLVYAEF
;
A
#
# COMPACT_ATOMS: atom_id res chain seq x y z
N MET A 1 -15.46 -9.02 3.58
CA MET A 1 -14.04 -8.67 3.38
C MET A 1 -13.96 -7.38 2.59
N PRO A 2 -12.96 -6.50 2.82
CA PRO A 2 -12.81 -5.30 1.99
C PRO A 2 -12.49 -5.69 0.54
N LYS A 3 -13.05 -4.96 -0.42
CA LYS A 3 -12.78 -5.08 -1.86
C LYS A 3 -11.44 -4.47 -2.22
N ARG A 4 -11.08 -3.36 -1.57
CA ARG A 4 -9.84 -2.62 -1.80
C ARG A 4 -9.19 -2.27 -0.48
N LEU A 5 -7.86 -2.43 -0.43
CA LEU A 5 -7.04 -2.06 0.70
C LEU A 5 -5.91 -1.14 0.25
N ILE A 6 -5.83 0.05 0.86
CA ILE A 6 -4.75 1.00 0.63
C ILE A 6 -3.95 1.12 1.93
N ILE A 7 -2.64 0.96 1.82
CA ILE A 7 -1.70 1.01 2.94
C ILE A 7 -0.66 2.09 2.64
N THR A 8 -0.38 2.93 3.63
CA THR A 8 0.70 3.92 3.58
C THR A 8 1.39 4.03 4.93
N PHE A 9 2.62 4.53 4.92
CA PHE A 9 3.41 4.75 6.11
C PHE A 9 3.71 6.24 6.24
N VAL A 10 3.48 6.78 7.43
CA VAL A 10 3.69 8.20 7.73
C VAL A 10 4.40 8.33 9.06
N LYS A 11 5.24 9.36 9.19
CA LYS A 11 5.85 9.73 10.46
C LYS A 11 4.77 9.99 11.51
N ASN A 12 4.82 9.32 12.65
CA ASN A 12 3.80 9.44 13.70
C ASN A 12 3.60 10.89 14.15
N ALA A 13 4.68 11.66 14.28
CA ALA A 13 4.59 13.07 14.68
C ALA A 13 3.87 13.95 13.64
N ALA A 14 3.91 13.60 12.35
CA ALA A 14 3.20 14.34 11.31
C ALA A 14 1.67 14.13 11.40
N ILE A 15 1.23 12.89 11.65
CA ILE A 15 -0.19 12.58 11.90
C ILE A 15 -0.70 13.24 13.18
N ASN A 16 0.14 13.33 14.21
CA ASN A 16 -0.21 13.96 15.48
C ASN A 16 -0.12 15.51 15.43
N GLY A 17 -0.01 16.12 14.25
CA GLY A 17 -0.18 17.56 14.08
C GLY A 17 1.05 18.40 14.39
N GLN A 18 2.26 17.84 14.35
CA GLN A 18 3.48 18.66 14.42
C GLN A 18 3.54 19.60 13.21
N TYR A 19 3.40 20.91 13.46
CA TYR A 19 3.24 21.94 12.42
C TYR A 19 4.35 21.99 11.36
N SER A 20 5.57 21.57 11.68
CA SER A 20 6.70 21.55 10.74
C SER A 20 6.72 20.34 9.81
N LEU A 21 5.79 19.39 9.98
CA LEU A 21 5.74 18.13 9.24
C LEU A 21 4.49 18.05 8.36
N ASN A 22 4.62 17.36 7.24
CA ASN A 22 3.53 17.12 6.30
C ASN A 22 2.92 15.71 6.54
N PRO A 23 1.63 15.59 6.93
CA PRO A 23 0.97 14.30 7.13
C PRO A 23 0.71 13.53 5.83
N PHE A 24 0.79 14.20 4.67
CA PHE A 24 0.66 13.59 3.35
C PHE A 24 1.99 13.17 2.73
N ASN A 25 3.08 13.19 3.50
CA ASN A 25 4.38 12.68 3.06
C ASN A 25 4.50 11.18 3.37
N PHE A 26 4.04 10.36 2.42
CA PHE A 26 4.05 8.90 2.50
C PHE A 26 5.43 8.34 2.17
N LYS A 27 6.28 8.26 3.19
CA LYS A 27 7.63 7.72 3.05
C LYS A 27 7.59 6.20 3.02
N HIS A 28 8.42 5.60 2.17
CA HIS A 28 8.56 4.15 2.11
C HIS A 28 9.35 3.56 3.30
N HIS A 29 10.08 4.36 4.09
CA HIS A 29 10.88 3.93 5.25
C HIS A 29 11.80 2.72 4.99
N LYS A 30 12.31 2.58 3.75
CA LYS A 30 13.10 1.41 3.29
C LYS A 30 12.35 0.08 3.45
N LEU A 31 11.02 0.08 3.26
CA LEU A 31 10.19 -1.12 3.18
C LEU A 31 10.81 -2.08 2.17
N ASN A 32 11.04 -3.34 2.58
CA ASN A 32 11.62 -4.37 1.73
C ASN A 32 10.65 -5.51 1.42
N PHE A 33 9.59 -5.65 2.21
CA PHE A 33 8.58 -6.68 2.05
C PHE A 33 7.23 -6.13 2.47
N LEU A 34 6.23 -6.33 1.61
CA LEU A 34 4.82 -6.07 1.92
C LEU A 34 3.97 -7.24 1.44
N GLY A 35 3.36 -7.96 2.37
CA GLY A 35 2.49 -9.09 2.09
C GLY A 35 1.11 -8.85 2.68
N ILE A 36 0.08 -9.19 1.93
CA ILE A 36 -1.29 -9.30 2.45
C ILE A 36 -1.68 -10.76 2.36
N TYR A 37 -2.34 -11.26 3.39
CA TYR A 37 -2.78 -12.64 3.47
C TYR A 37 -4.28 -12.67 3.78
N LEU A 38 -5.01 -13.40 2.96
CA LEU A 38 -6.42 -13.75 3.16
C LEU A 38 -6.48 -15.20 3.61
N ASP A 39 -6.91 -15.44 4.85
CA ASP A 39 -7.01 -16.79 5.43
C ASP A 39 -5.72 -17.62 5.27
N GLY A 40 -4.57 -16.95 5.42
CA GLY A 40 -3.24 -17.54 5.29
C GLY A 40 -2.69 -17.62 3.86
N GLN A 41 -3.50 -17.35 2.84
CA GLN A 41 -3.05 -17.31 1.44
C GLN A 41 -2.61 -15.90 1.04
N PRO A 42 -1.42 -15.73 0.42
CA PRO A 42 -0.94 -14.42 0.01
C PRO A 42 -1.77 -13.83 -1.14
N VAL A 43 -2.12 -12.55 -1.04
CA VAL A 43 -2.84 -11.79 -2.06
C VAL A 43 -2.10 -10.49 -2.37
N PRO A 44 -1.71 -10.26 -3.64
CA PRO A 44 -1.72 -11.21 -4.75
C PRO A 44 -0.77 -12.39 -4.49
N CYS A 45 -0.86 -13.48 -5.27
CA CYS A 45 -0.17 -14.77 -5.06
C CYS A 45 1.32 -14.69 -4.65
N LYS A 46 2.01 -13.61 -5.01
CA LYS A 46 3.36 -13.29 -4.52
C LYS A 46 3.37 -11.97 -3.76
N PRO A 47 3.80 -11.96 -2.48
CA PRO A 47 4.09 -10.73 -1.74
C PRO A 47 5.05 -9.80 -2.51
N MET A 48 5.04 -8.54 -2.12
CA MET A 48 5.84 -7.53 -2.76
C MET A 48 7.22 -7.45 -2.10
N GLU A 49 8.25 -7.82 -2.85
CA GLU A 49 9.65 -7.62 -2.46
C GLU A 49 10.14 -6.31 -3.07
N LEU A 50 10.72 -5.45 -2.23
CA LEU A 50 11.05 -4.08 -2.57
C LEU A 50 12.52 -3.79 -2.25
N ASN A 51 13.17 -3.05 -3.13
CA ASN A 51 14.47 -2.46 -2.85
C ASN A 51 14.55 -1.08 -3.51
N TYR A 52 14.54 -0.05 -2.68
CA TYR A 52 14.56 1.34 -3.13
C TYR A 52 15.95 1.79 -3.59
N GLU A 53 17.02 1.17 -3.10
CA GLU A 53 18.41 1.47 -3.50
C GLU A 53 18.69 0.98 -4.92
N SER A 54 18.25 -0.24 -5.26
CA SER A 54 18.35 -0.79 -6.62
C SER A 54 17.18 -0.38 -7.54
N LYS A 55 16.31 0.53 -7.07
CA LYS A 55 15.10 0.99 -7.76
C LYS A 55 14.11 -0.13 -8.12
N ASN A 56 14.17 -1.26 -7.41
CA ASN A 56 13.23 -2.37 -7.53
C ASN A 56 11.96 -2.11 -6.69
N TYR A 57 11.09 -1.23 -7.21
CA TYR A 57 9.79 -0.94 -6.61
C TYR A 57 8.70 -0.72 -7.67
N ILE A 58 8.93 -1.21 -8.90
CA ILE A 58 7.99 -1.02 -10.01
C ILE A 58 6.63 -1.67 -9.73
N ARG A 59 6.61 -2.82 -9.04
CA ARG A 59 5.37 -3.48 -8.61
C ARG A 59 4.58 -2.62 -7.61
N ALA A 60 5.26 -1.93 -6.70
CA ALA A 60 4.62 -1.00 -5.77
C ALA A 60 4.03 0.20 -6.50
N TYR A 61 4.80 0.79 -7.41
CA TYR A 61 4.32 1.89 -8.24
C TYR A 61 3.12 1.48 -9.11
N HIS A 62 3.16 0.30 -9.73
CA HIS A 62 2.04 -0.23 -10.51
C HIS A 62 0.78 -0.43 -9.66
N SER A 63 0.94 -0.77 -8.37
CA SER A 63 -0.19 -1.01 -7.45
C SER A 63 -1.11 0.21 -7.28
N LEU A 64 -0.59 1.43 -7.46
CA LEU A 64 -1.38 2.66 -7.44
C LEU A 64 -2.45 2.67 -8.53
N PHE A 65 -2.12 2.20 -9.73
CA PHE A 65 -3.03 2.23 -10.87
C PHE A 65 -4.14 1.20 -10.76
N SER A 66 -3.84 0.03 -10.18
CA SER A 66 -4.87 -0.95 -9.84
C SER A 66 -5.80 -0.47 -8.73
N GLY A 67 -5.30 0.40 -7.85
CA GLY A 67 -6.03 0.91 -6.71
C GLY A 67 -7.01 2.00 -7.02
N PHE A 68 -6.61 3.05 -7.74
CA PHE A 68 -7.39 4.28 -7.80
C PHE A 68 -8.29 4.38 -9.02
N ASN A 69 -7.68 4.51 -10.20
CA ASN A 69 -8.40 4.73 -11.45
C ASN A 69 -7.44 4.41 -12.60
N ARG A 70 -7.71 3.34 -13.34
CA ARG A 70 -6.85 2.91 -14.46
C ARG A 70 -6.88 3.92 -15.62
N ASP A 71 -7.96 4.69 -15.74
CA ASP A 71 -8.26 5.46 -16.96
C ASP A 71 -7.91 6.95 -16.88
N LYS A 72 -7.71 7.51 -15.68
CA LYS A 72 -7.50 8.96 -15.48
C LYS A 72 -6.07 9.35 -15.07
N GLY A 73 -5.20 8.37 -14.87
CA GLY A 73 -3.85 8.59 -14.34
C GLY A 73 -3.87 9.11 -12.90
N ILE A 74 -2.68 9.16 -12.29
CA ILE A 74 -2.52 9.52 -10.85
C ILE A 74 -1.59 10.72 -10.64
N TYR A 75 -1.06 11.31 -11.72
CA TYR A 75 -0.09 12.44 -11.71
C TYR A 75 1.10 12.27 -10.74
N ILE A 76 1.49 11.03 -10.45
CA ILE A 76 2.66 10.69 -9.64
C ILE A 76 3.60 9.91 -10.54
N SER A 77 4.82 10.42 -10.74
CA SER A 77 5.88 9.71 -11.45
C SER A 77 6.48 8.58 -10.59
N ARG A 78 7.20 7.66 -11.24
CA ARG A 78 7.93 6.59 -10.52
C ARG A 78 9.00 7.17 -9.59
N GLU A 79 9.58 8.31 -9.93
CA GLU A 79 10.59 8.99 -9.13
C GLU A 79 9.97 9.69 -7.92
N GLU A 80 8.77 10.25 -8.06
CA GLU A 80 8.02 10.85 -6.95
C GLU A 80 7.52 9.79 -5.98
N PHE A 81 7.11 8.62 -6.48
CA PHE A 81 6.69 7.49 -5.66
C PHE A 81 7.69 7.17 -4.54
N SER A 82 8.99 7.10 -4.86
CA SER A 82 10.03 6.79 -3.87
C SER A 82 10.40 7.98 -2.97
N LYS A 83 9.94 9.20 -3.27
CA LYS A 83 10.31 10.43 -2.56
C LYS A 83 9.27 10.95 -1.57
N GLY A 84 8.16 10.25 -1.38
CA GLY A 84 7.10 10.70 -0.46
C GLY A 84 5.68 10.38 -0.91
N TYR A 85 5.51 9.62 -2.00
CA TYR A 85 4.21 9.19 -2.50
C TYR A 85 4.11 7.65 -2.54
N ALA A 86 4.72 6.98 -1.55
CA ALA A 86 4.75 5.53 -1.46
C ALA A 86 3.43 4.99 -0.89
N ILE A 87 2.45 4.84 -1.78
CA ILE A 87 1.11 4.33 -1.47
C ILE A 87 0.95 2.96 -2.12
N TYR A 88 0.53 1.97 -1.34
CA TYR A 88 0.37 0.59 -1.80
C TYR A 88 -1.11 0.26 -1.83
N SER A 89 -1.65 -0.04 -3.01
CA SER A 89 -3.05 -0.42 -3.14
C SER A 89 -3.19 -1.85 -3.60
N PHE A 90 -4.15 -2.54 -3.02
CA PHE A 90 -4.43 -3.94 -3.28
C PHE A 90 -5.90 -4.09 -3.60
N ASP A 91 -6.14 -4.69 -4.76
CA ASP A 91 -7.45 -5.17 -5.16
C ASP A 91 -7.63 -6.58 -4.60
N LEU A 92 -8.65 -6.74 -3.76
CA LEU A 92 -9.02 -7.99 -3.10
C LEU A 92 -10.31 -8.57 -3.70
N THR A 93 -10.85 -7.96 -4.77
CA THR A 93 -11.98 -8.52 -5.48
C THR A 93 -11.59 -9.84 -6.16
N PRO A 94 -12.44 -10.88 -6.11
CA PRO A 94 -12.16 -12.17 -6.71
C PRO A 94 -12.02 -12.09 -8.24
N ASP A 95 -12.65 -11.10 -8.87
CA ASP A 95 -12.64 -10.83 -10.30
C ASP A 95 -11.59 -9.77 -10.72
N LEU A 96 -10.88 -9.14 -9.78
CA LEU A 96 -9.93 -8.04 -10.02
C LEU A 96 -10.53 -6.89 -10.84
N CYS A 97 -11.85 -6.70 -10.69
CA CYS A 97 -12.67 -5.82 -11.49
C CYS A 97 -13.53 -4.93 -10.58
N ASP A 98 -13.44 -3.62 -10.79
CA ASP A 98 -14.08 -2.61 -9.95
C ASP A 98 -15.55 -2.34 -10.34
N GLY A 99 -16.26 -3.32 -10.94
CA GLY A 99 -17.64 -3.12 -11.36
C GLY A 99 -18.32 -4.28 -12.09
N SER A 100 -19.64 -4.37 -11.85
CA SER A 100 -20.67 -5.20 -12.53
C SER A 100 -20.86 -6.66 -12.12
N HIS A 101 -20.17 -7.16 -11.09
CA HIS A 101 -20.44 -8.48 -10.53
C HIS A 101 -20.78 -8.44 -9.04
N PHE A 102 -21.81 -9.21 -8.66
CA PHE A 102 -22.22 -9.37 -7.27
C PHE A 102 -21.20 -10.29 -6.58
N ASN A 103 -20.20 -9.69 -5.94
CA ASN A 103 -19.22 -10.47 -5.19
C ASN A 103 -19.87 -10.99 -3.90
N LEU A 104 -19.87 -12.31 -3.72
CA LEU A 104 -20.40 -12.96 -2.53
C LEU A 104 -19.69 -12.42 -1.29
N LEU A 105 -20.47 -12.11 -0.25
CA LEU A 105 -19.94 -11.70 1.05
C LEU A 105 -19.09 -12.84 1.63
N HIS A 106 -17.77 -12.71 1.49
CA HIS A 106 -16.82 -13.59 2.15
C HIS A 106 -16.46 -13.01 3.52
N GLN A 107 -16.49 -13.88 4.52
CA GLN A 107 -15.94 -13.63 5.85
C GLN A 107 -14.57 -14.31 5.89
N GLY A 108 -13.54 -13.60 6.33
CA GLY A 108 -12.18 -14.11 6.36
C GLY A 108 -11.28 -13.23 7.21
N ASN A 109 -10.07 -13.71 7.48
CA ASN A 109 -9.05 -12.98 8.22
C ASN A 109 -8.08 -12.32 7.25
N LEU A 110 -7.92 -11.01 7.41
CA LEU A 110 -6.94 -10.20 6.68
C LEU A 110 -5.71 -9.98 7.58
N ARG A 111 -4.54 -10.39 7.10
CA ARG A 111 -3.25 -10.13 7.77
C ARG A 111 -2.34 -9.32 6.85
N VAL A 112 -1.78 -8.24 7.39
CA VAL A 112 -0.77 -7.43 6.71
C VAL A 112 0.57 -7.68 7.34
N GLU A 113 1.58 -7.96 6.52
CA GLU A 113 2.97 -8.08 6.94
C GLU A 113 3.83 -7.04 6.24
N ALA A 114 4.55 -6.25 7.01
CA ALA A 114 5.51 -5.28 6.52
C ALA A 114 6.88 -5.55 7.16
N LYS A 115 7.94 -5.57 6.35
CA LYS A 115 9.32 -5.62 6.84
C LYS A 115 10.12 -4.47 6.23
N PHE A 116 11.10 -3.99 6.97
CA PHE A 116 11.96 -2.89 6.58
C PHE A 116 13.39 -3.39 6.44
N ALA A 117 14.12 -2.89 5.43
CA ALA A 117 15.50 -3.26 5.19
C ALA A 117 16.46 -2.82 6.31
N ARG A 118 16.05 -1.83 7.11
CA ARG A 118 16.81 -1.27 8.22
C ARG A 118 15.89 -0.97 9.39
N ALA A 119 16.46 -0.82 10.58
CA ALA A 119 15.73 -0.32 11.74
C ALA A 119 15.09 1.04 11.43
N LEU A 120 13.86 1.23 11.89
CA LEU A 120 13.17 2.51 11.74
C LEU A 120 13.84 3.55 12.63
N GLU A 121 14.25 4.67 12.02
CA GLU A 121 14.92 5.78 12.71
C GLU A 121 13.94 6.64 13.53
N GLU A 122 12.63 6.46 13.29
CA GLU A 122 11.56 7.20 13.93
C GLU A 122 10.30 6.34 14.09
N THR A 123 9.38 6.75 14.96
CA THR A 123 8.08 6.09 15.09
C THR A 123 7.25 6.34 13.84
N VAL A 124 6.79 5.25 13.22
CA VAL A 124 5.99 5.25 12.00
C VAL A 124 4.59 4.77 12.33
N SER A 125 3.59 5.48 11.81
CA SER A 125 2.19 5.08 11.85
C SER A 125 1.80 4.50 10.50
N VAL A 126 1.04 3.40 10.54
CA VAL A 126 0.50 2.76 9.34
C VAL A 126 -0.93 3.26 9.15
N LEU A 127 -1.21 3.90 8.04
CA LEU A 127 -2.57 4.26 7.64
C LEU A 127 -3.11 3.17 6.73
N VAL A 128 -4.26 2.62 7.11
CA VAL A 128 -4.97 1.58 6.37
C VAL A 128 -6.35 2.11 6.02
N TYR A 129 -6.64 2.19 4.73
CA TYR A 129 -7.96 2.50 4.20
C TYR A 129 -8.54 1.24 3.58
N ALA A 130 -9.75 0.88 3.99
CA ALA A 130 -10.45 -0.32 3.56
C ALA A 130 -11.83 0.06 3.01
N GLU A 131 -12.13 -0.39 1.80
CA GLU A 131 -13.42 -0.21 1.14
C GLU A 131 -14.15 -1.55 1.06
N PHE A 132 -15.47 -1.55 1.31
CA PHE A 132 -16.29 -2.76 1.44
C PHE A 132 -17.40 -2.83 0.39
#